data_AF-A0AAV0LI95-F1
#
_entry.id   AF-A0AAV0LI95-F1
#
_cell.length_a   1.000
_cell.length_b   1.000
_cell.length_c   1.000
_cell.angle_alpha   90.00
_cell.angle_beta   90.00
_cell.angle_gamma   90.00
#
_symmetry.space_group_name_H-M   'P 1'
#
loop_
_entity.id
_entity.type
_entity.pdbx_description
1 polymer ?
#
loop_
_entity_poly.entity_id
_entity_poly.type
_entity_poly.pdbx_seq_one_letter_code
_entity_poly.pdbx_strand_id
1 'polypeptide(L)'
;MDFFVDGTKNMFRKTNADDYVMYHSYPNQDSAGSVAGVATCYRELGKLDCWSCLISAKDQINSRCHHPIGATIQLRDCSITFKDLR
;
A
#
# COMPACT_ATOMS: atom_id res chain seq x y z
N MET A 1 12.23 10.24 -8.25
CA MET A 1 11.29 9.68 -7.27
C MET A 1 10.13 9.06 -8.03
N ASP A 2 9.92 7.75 -7.96
CA ASP A 2 8.76 7.08 -8.58
C ASP A 2 7.57 7.18 -7.62
N PHE A 3 6.54 7.94 -8.00
CA PHE A 3 5.26 8.02 -7.31
C PHE A 3 4.23 7.27 -8.15
N PHE A 4 3.43 6.45 -7.49
CA PHE A 4 2.37 5.71 -8.16
C PHE A 4 1.06 5.92 -7.42
N VAL A 5 -0.03 6.15 -8.17
CA VAL A 5 -1.38 6.28 -7.62
C VAL A 5 -2.20 5.09 -8.11
N ASP A 6 -2.69 4.27 -7.18
CA ASP A 6 -3.60 3.17 -7.49
C ASP A 6 -5.02 3.67 -7.82
N GLY A 7 -5.83 2.81 -8.44
CA GLY A 7 -7.23 3.08 -8.76
C GLY A 7 -8.10 3.52 -7.56
N THR A 8 -7.66 3.29 -6.32
CA THR A 8 -8.31 3.80 -5.10
C THR A 8 -7.66 5.06 -4.52
N LYS A 9 -6.86 5.82 -5.29
CA LYS A 9 -6.14 7.03 -4.84
C LYS A 9 -5.09 6.79 -3.74
N ASN A 10 -4.67 5.54 -3.53
CA ASN A 10 -3.51 5.24 -2.68
C ASN A 10 -2.23 5.69 -3.39
N MET A 11 -1.44 6.52 -2.73
CA MET A 11 -0.14 6.97 -3.22
C MET A 11 0.96 6.05 -2.69
N PHE A 12 1.64 5.32 -3.57
CA PHE A 12 2.84 4.55 -3.27
C PHE A 12 4.06 5.36 -3.68
N ARG A 13 4.96 5.64 -2.74
CA ARG A 13 6.20 6.35 -2.95
C ARG A 13 7.38 5.38 -2.80
N LYS A 14 8.14 5.18 -3.88
CA LYS A 14 9.38 4.39 -3.80
C LYS A 14 10.41 5.07 -2.92
N THR A 15 11.08 4.31 -2.05
CA THR A 15 12.24 4.71 -1.24
C THR A 15 13.51 4.00 -1.73
N ASN A 16 14.59 3.99 -0.95
CA ASN A 16 15.93 3.64 -1.43
C ASN A 16 16.20 2.13 -1.62
N ALA A 17 15.33 1.21 -1.16
CA ALA A 17 15.61 -0.23 -1.10
C ALA A 17 14.47 -1.12 -1.63
N ASP A 18 13.84 -0.74 -2.75
CA ASP A 18 12.63 -1.38 -3.29
C ASP A 18 11.40 -1.38 -2.36
N ASP A 19 11.50 -0.66 -1.25
CA ASP A 19 10.41 -0.34 -0.35
C ASP A 19 9.55 0.81 -0.89
N TYR A 20 8.25 0.65 -0.81
CA TYR A 20 7.25 1.65 -1.15
C TYR A 20 6.51 2.08 0.12
N VAL A 21 6.39 3.38 0.35
CA VAL A 21 5.51 3.88 1.42
C VAL A 21 4.16 4.23 0.83
N MET A 22 3.09 3.71 1.42
CA MET A 22 1.73 3.95 1.00
C MET A 22 1.07 5.01 1.88
N TYR A 23 0.42 5.98 1.24
CA TYR A 23 -0.34 7.03 1.90
C TYR A 23 -1.68 7.19 1.19
N HIS A 24 -2.78 7.23 1.94
CA HIS A 24 -4.10 7.54 1.39
C HIS A 24 -4.39 9.05 1.56
N SER A 25 -4.37 9.84 0.48
CA SER A 25 -4.83 11.24 0.52
C SER A 25 -6.28 11.32 0.02
N TYR A 26 -7.22 11.55 0.94
CA TYR A 26 -8.57 11.92 0.53
C TYR A 26 -8.50 13.34 -0.08
N PRO A 27 -9.03 13.58 -1.29
CA PRO A 27 -8.99 14.90 -1.94
C PRO A 27 -9.86 15.96 -1.22
N ASN A 28 -10.64 15.55 -0.21
CA ASN A 28 -11.46 16.44 0.59
C ASN A 28 -10.87 16.50 2.00
N GLN A 29 -10.11 17.58 2.26
CA GLN A 29 -9.67 18.00 3.57
C GLN A 29 -10.90 18.19 4.48
N ASP A 30 -10.96 17.42 5.57
CA ASP A 30 -11.49 17.80 6.91
C ASP A 30 -11.62 16.56 7.83
N SER A 31 -11.46 15.36 7.28
CA SER A 31 -11.54 14.11 8.02
C SER A 31 -10.25 13.33 7.81
N ALA A 32 -9.16 13.86 8.37
CA ALA A 32 -7.81 13.34 8.33
C ALA A 32 -7.68 12.00 9.08
N GLY A 33 -8.30 10.94 8.55
CA GLY A 33 -7.75 9.60 8.73
C GLY A 33 -6.52 9.50 7.85
N SER A 34 -5.37 9.91 8.39
CA SER A 34 -4.10 9.78 7.70
C SER A 34 -3.74 8.30 7.69
N VAL A 35 -4.25 7.50 6.75
CA VAL A 35 -3.84 6.11 6.64
C VAL A 35 -2.40 6.07 6.17
N ALA A 36 -1.51 5.61 7.05
CA ALA A 36 -0.10 5.42 6.76
C ALA A 36 0.20 3.92 6.71
N GLY A 37 0.88 3.49 5.65
CA GLY A 37 1.32 2.11 5.54
C GLY A 37 2.66 1.98 4.83
N VAL A 38 3.23 0.79 4.93
CA VAL A 38 4.46 0.38 4.28
C VAL A 38 4.15 -0.82 3.40
N ALA A 39 4.67 -0.79 2.18
CA ALA A 39 4.57 -1.84 1.19
C ALA A 39 6.00 -2.25 0.79
N THR A 40 6.38 -3.49 1.08
CA THR A 40 7.73 -3.99 0.82
C THR A 40 7.67 -5.12 -0.20
N CYS A 41 8.47 -5.04 -1.24
CA CYS A 41 8.66 -6.16 -2.17
C CYS A 41 9.89 -6.98 -1.74
N TYR A 42 9.74 -8.30 -1.73
CA TYR A 42 10.81 -9.20 -1.32
C TYR A 42 11.61 -9.62 -2.54
N ARG A 43 12.93 -9.43 -2.53
CA ARG A 43 13.85 -9.69 -3.66
C ARG A 43 13.77 -8.60 -4.74
N GLU A 44 14.76 -8.59 -5.62
CA GLU A 44 14.86 -7.69 -6.77
C GLU A 44 13.85 -8.08 -7.87
N LEU A 45 12.55 -8.03 -7.55
CA LEU A 45 11.50 -8.15 -8.55
C LEU A 45 11.55 -6.93 -9.48
N GLY A 46 11.27 -7.17 -10.76
CA GLY A 46 11.05 -6.07 -11.69
C GLY A 46 9.95 -5.13 -11.15
N LYS A 47 10.04 -3.84 -11.47
CA LYS A 47 9.05 -2.83 -11.02
C LYS A 47 7.60 -3.28 -11.25
N LEU A 48 7.35 -3.93 -12.40
CA LEU A 48 6.02 -4.43 -12.78
C LEU A 48 5.56 -5.63 -11.94
N ASP A 49 6.47 -6.56 -11.61
CA ASP A 49 6.12 -7.74 -10.82
C ASP A 49 5.83 -7.36 -9.37
N CYS A 50 6.68 -6.49 -8.79
CA CYS A 50 6.44 -5.90 -7.48
C CYS A 50 5.08 -5.19 -7.44
N TRP A 51 4.79 -4.40 -8.48
CA TRP A 51 3.51 -3.72 -8.62
C TRP A 51 2.30 -4.67 -8.65
N SER A 52 2.37 -5.71 -9.48
CA SER A 52 1.31 -6.73 -9.59
C SER A 52 1.07 -7.45 -8.26
N CYS A 53 2.13 -7.74 -7.50
CA CYS A 53 2.02 -8.32 -6.18
C CYS A 53 1.31 -7.39 -5.18
N LEU A 54 1.68 -6.10 -5.16
CA LEU A 54 1.06 -5.12 -4.26
C LEU A 54 -0.44 -4.93 -4.54
N ILE A 55 -0.85 -4.91 -5.81
CA ILE A 55 -2.28 -4.91 -6.17
C ILE A 55 -2.97 -6.15 -5.60
N SER A 56 -2.38 -7.33 -5.80
CA SER A 56 -2.96 -8.60 -5.31
C SER A 56 -3.07 -8.66 -3.79
N ALA A 57 -2.10 -8.10 -3.07
CA ALA A 57 -2.15 -7.98 -1.61
C ALA A 57 -3.29 -7.05 -1.16
N LYS A 58 -3.49 -5.94 -1.87
CA LYS A 58 -4.57 -4.98 -1.62
C LYS A 58 -5.96 -5.57 -1.89
N ASP A 59 -6.13 -6.32 -2.96
CA ASP A 59 -7.39 -7.04 -3.22
C ASP A 59 -7.73 -8.02 -2.10
N GLN A 60 -6.73 -8.70 -1.52
CA GLN A 60 -6.95 -9.55 -0.35
C GLN A 60 -7.37 -8.77 0.89
N ILE A 61 -6.82 -7.58 1.12
CA ILE A 61 -7.28 -6.69 2.21
C ILE A 61 -8.75 -6.36 1.99
N ASN A 62 -9.13 -5.91 0.79
CA ASN A 62 -10.52 -5.55 0.49
C ASN A 62 -11.48 -6.73 0.61
N SER A 63 -11.04 -7.93 0.21
CA SER A 63 -11.86 -9.14 0.24
C SER A 63 -11.97 -9.76 1.64
N ARG A 64 -10.94 -9.65 2.49
CA ARG A 64 -10.90 -10.33 3.79
C ARG A 64 -11.15 -9.40 4.97
N CYS A 65 -10.82 -8.12 4.85
CA CYS A 65 -10.94 -7.15 5.93
C CYS A 65 -12.11 -6.20 5.67
N HIS A 66 -13.19 -6.33 6.44
CA HIS A 66 -14.29 -5.37 6.42
C HIS A 66 -13.95 -4.16 7.29
N HIS A 67 -13.56 -3.05 6.66
CA HIS A 67 -13.23 -1.77 7.33
C HIS A 67 -12.18 -1.89 8.45
N PRO A 68 -10.99 -2.45 8.17
CA PRO A 68 -9.93 -2.55 9.18
C PRO A 68 -9.37 -1.15 9.51
N ILE A 69 -9.18 -0.88 10.81
CA ILE A 69 -8.34 0.23 11.30
C ILE A 69 -6.84 -0.01 11.03
N GLY A 70 -6.47 -1.20 10.61
CA GLY A 70 -5.15 -1.56 10.14
C GLY A 70 -5.13 -3.03 9.72
N ALA A 71 -4.31 -3.35 8.73
CA ALA A 71 -4.12 -4.73 8.29
C ALA A 71 -2.69 -4.96 7.80
N THR A 72 -2.25 -6.20 7.94
CA THR A 72 -1.00 -6.70 7.39
C THR A 72 -1.30 -7.91 6.53
N ILE A 73 -0.98 -7.82 5.24
CA ILE A 73 -1.00 -8.95 4.31
C ILE A 73 0.42 -9.24 3.87
N GLN A 74 0.83 -10.49 4.02
CA GLN A 74 2.10 -11.00 3.54
C GLN A 74 1.83 -12.00 2.42
N LEU A 75 2.38 -11.71 1.24
CA LEU A 75 2.43 -12.59 0.09
C LEU A 75 3.85 -13.16 -0.05
N ARG A 76 4.02 -14.09 -0.99
CA ARG A 76 5.32 -14.71 -1.28
C ARG A 76 6.38 -13.67 -1.66
N ASP A 77 5.99 -12.68 -2.45
CA ASP A 77 6.92 -11.74 -3.10
C ASP A 77 6.74 -10.29 -2.65
N CYS A 78 5.77 -10.00 -1.79
CA CYS A 78 5.57 -8.67 -1.23
C CYS A 78 4.76 -8.70 0.07
N SER A 79 4.75 -7.59 0.80
CA SER A 79 3.92 -7.38 1.97
C SER A 79 3.34 -5.97 1.98
N ILE A 80 2.13 -5.84 2.50
CA ILE A 80 1.46 -4.56 2.74
C ILE A 80 1.05 -4.51 4.20
N THR A 81 1.45 -3.46 4.89
CA THR A 81 0.98 -3.14 6.24
C THR A 81 0.48 -1.71 6.26
N PHE A 82 -0.74 -1.48 6.71
CA PHE A 82 -1.24 -0.12 6.92
C PHE A 82 -1.97 0.01 8.25
N LYS A 83 -2.02 1.24 8.73
CA LYS A 83 -2.75 1.65 9.92
C LYS A 83 -3.45 2.97 9.66
N ASP A 84 -4.69 3.06 10.09
CA ASP A 84 -5.40 4.31 10.24
C ASP A 84 -4.78 5.08 11.42
N LEU A 85 -4.57 6.39 11.24
CA LEU A 85 -3.98 7.27 12.25
C LEU A 85 -5.02 8.23 12.86
N ARG A 86 -6.31 7.86 12.88
CA ARG A 86 -7.31 8.64 13.64
C ARG A 86 -7.16 8.48 15.14
#